data_AF-A0A4V1IXY4-F1
#
_entry.id   AF-A0A4V1IXY4-F1
#
_cell.length_a   1.000
_cell.length_b   1.000
_cell.length_c   1.000
_cell.angle_alpha   90.00
_cell.angle_beta   90.00
_cell.angle_gamma   90.00
#
_symmetry.space_group_name_H-M   'P 1'
#
loop_
_entity.id
_entity.type
_entity.pdbx_description
1 polymer ?
#
loop_
_entity_poly.entity_id
_entity_poly.type
_entity_poly.pdbx_seq_one_letter_code
_entity_poly.pdbx_strand_id
1 'polypeptide(L)'
;QIITLPYNILLQKSARDAMGLKLQDQVVIIDEAHNLVETISSTYASSLSLSQLCMVQTSLRGYLSRYQRRLSPKNATNVRLLLVLLDSMVESLESWRKKREHQTKESEVVNTNGFLNRCGVESINLMHLCTFLHESKLARKLHSFAEKVRTASDLSGTSENQRDEHRTTSDVHAFQGFLFSLADSDADGRVILVEKEDDVGMQYILLNPAERFRSIVHEARSVILAGGTMGSVELLRHHLFPYVSPEKILHFSCGHVVPDDAVLTLSLSTGPSGKELRFTHEHKQDTSMMDDLGAAIVNFCNLVPAGIVCFFPSYSYLEAVCRQWKEGNTRLRLGARKEVFFETRGGDTTRILADYTQAIKGPKEGKSGAILFSVVGGRLSEGINFSDDLARAVIQVGLPFPDLHSVELREKLRYLDLSSEEKTGGAKKAIKDQSSHYRMGPQATAYYENLCMRSVNQSIGMAIRHREDYACILLLDARFSVPRISQRLPSWLSQRAQQADRFGQAVGKVAQFFRLRRSLQENTR
;
A
#
# COMPACT_ATOMS: atom_id res chain seq x y z
N GLN A 1 -21.64 -0.21 -24.91
CA GLN A 1 -21.40 -1.35 -24.00
C GLN A 1 -20.60 -0.84 -22.83
N ILE A 2 -20.87 -1.29 -21.60
CA ILE A 2 -20.08 -0.96 -20.40
C ILE A 2 -19.35 -2.24 -19.99
N ILE A 3 -18.05 -2.14 -19.75
CA ILE A 3 -17.21 -3.27 -19.31
C ILE A 3 -16.59 -2.87 -17.98
N THR A 4 -16.82 -3.69 -16.94
CA THR A 4 -16.17 -3.54 -15.64
C THR A 4 -15.03 -4.54 -15.55
N LEU A 5 -13.85 -4.07 -15.14
CA LEU A 5 -12.66 -4.90 -15.00
C LEU A 5 -11.74 -4.37 -13.90
N PRO A 6 -10.97 -5.24 -13.23
CA PRO A 6 -10.04 -4.80 -12.19
C PRO A 6 -8.82 -4.09 -12.78
N TYR A 7 -8.14 -3.28 -11.96
CA TYR A 7 -7.02 -2.43 -12.40
C TYR A 7 -5.90 -3.20 -13.11
N ASN A 8 -5.53 -4.38 -12.61
CA ASN A 8 -4.45 -5.19 -13.17
C ASN A 8 -4.69 -5.54 -14.65
N ILE A 9 -5.93 -5.86 -15.02
CA ILE A 9 -6.31 -6.14 -16.41
C ILE A 9 -6.21 -4.87 -17.26
N LEU A 10 -6.63 -3.71 -16.73
CA LEU A 10 -6.52 -2.43 -17.42
C LEU A 10 -5.05 -2.06 -17.67
N LEU A 11 -4.19 -2.25 -16.68
CA LEU A 11 -2.80 -1.78 -16.71
C LEU A 11 -1.93 -2.67 -17.61
N GLN A 12 -2.12 -3.99 -17.58
CA GLN A 12 -1.32 -4.93 -18.35
C GLN A 12 -1.83 -5.07 -19.79
N LYS A 13 -1.04 -4.64 -20.78
CA LYS A 13 -1.39 -4.74 -22.19
C LYS A 13 -1.70 -6.17 -22.64
N SER A 14 -0.89 -7.14 -22.21
CA SER A 14 -1.11 -8.56 -22.52
C SER A 14 -2.46 -9.09 -22.01
N ALA A 15 -2.92 -8.61 -20.84
CA ALA A 15 -4.22 -8.98 -20.29
C ALA A 15 -5.36 -8.35 -21.09
N ARG A 16 -5.23 -7.07 -21.50
CA ARG A 16 -6.19 -6.41 -22.40
C ARG A 16 -6.32 -7.15 -23.72
N ASP A 17 -5.19 -7.47 -24.35
CA ASP A 17 -5.15 -8.17 -25.64
C ASP A 17 -5.78 -9.56 -25.55
N ALA A 18 -5.53 -10.29 -24.45
CA ALA A 18 -6.12 -11.61 -24.20
C ALA A 18 -7.66 -11.56 -24.04
N MET A 19 -8.19 -10.45 -23.52
CA MET A 19 -9.64 -10.21 -23.41
C MET A 19 -10.23 -9.53 -24.66
N GLY A 20 -9.42 -9.25 -25.69
CA GLY A 20 -9.85 -8.53 -26.89
C GLY A 20 -10.24 -7.06 -26.64
N LEU A 21 -9.73 -6.46 -25.56
CA LEU A 21 -10.05 -5.10 -25.17
C LEU A 21 -9.18 -4.10 -25.93
N LYS A 22 -9.81 -3.29 -26.78
CA LYS A 22 -9.19 -2.18 -27.50
C LYS A 22 -9.57 -0.86 -26.83
N LEU A 23 -8.59 -0.04 -26.48
CA LEU A 23 -8.82 1.25 -25.81
C LEU A 23 -9.13 2.38 -26.80
N GLN A 24 -8.85 2.18 -28.10
CA GLN A 24 -9.08 3.16 -29.15
C GLN A 24 -10.55 3.60 -29.19
N ASP A 25 -10.75 4.92 -29.19
CA ASP A 25 -12.05 5.59 -29.14
C ASP A 25 -12.92 5.28 -27.89
N GLN A 26 -12.36 4.65 -26.86
CA GLN A 26 -13.07 4.32 -25.61
C GLN A 26 -12.88 5.39 -24.53
N VAL A 27 -13.88 5.52 -23.66
CA VAL A 27 -13.79 6.28 -22.42
C VAL A 27 -13.40 5.33 -21.30
N VAL A 28 -12.26 5.58 -20.66
CA VAL A 28 -11.75 4.79 -19.53
C VAL A 28 -12.08 5.52 -18.24
N ILE A 29 -12.83 4.88 -17.35
CA ILE A 29 -13.17 5.42 -16.02
C ILE A 29 -12.44 4.59 -14.98
N ILE A 30 -11.60 5.25 -14.18
CA ILE A 30 -10.88 4.64 -13.06
C ILE A 30 -11.53 5.15 -11.78
N ASP A 31 -12.32 4.28 -11.15
CA ASP A 31 -12.93 4.53 -9.85
C ASP A 31 -11.96 4.23 -8.70
N GLU A 32 -11.98 5.03 -7.65
CA GLU A 32 -10.98 5.06 -6.56
C GLU A 32 -9.53 5.26 -7.02
N ALA A 33 -9.34 6.17 -7.97
CA ALA A 33 -8.07 6.49 -8.62
C ALA A 33 -6.94 6.91 -7.66
N HIS A 34 -7.24 7.18 -6.39
CA HIS A 34 -6.23 7.39 -5.36
C HIS A 34 -5.31 6.16 -5.17
N ASN A 35 -5.77 4.95 -5.50
CA ASN A 35 -4.98 3.72 -5.49
C ASN A 35 -4.14 3.50 -6.77
N LEU A 36 -4.33 4.31 -7.81
CA LEU A 36 -3.81 4.03 -9.15
C LEU A 36 -2.27 4.00 -9.19
N VAL A 37 -1.62 5.02 -8.61
CA VAL A 37 -0.14 5.13 -8.60
C VAL A 37 0.50 3.91 -7.95
N GLU A 38 -0.02 3.52 -6.79
CA GLU A 38 0.46 2.38 -6.03
C GLU A 38 0.18 1.06 -6.75
N THR A 39 -1.00 0.92 -7.36
CA THR A 39 -1.34 -0.25 -8.17
C THR A 39 -0.45 -0.41 -9.39
N ILE A 40 -0.08 0.69 -10.06
CA ILE A 40 0.88 0.64 -11.17
C ILE A 40 2.25 0.21 -10.64
N SER A 41 2.75 0.85 -9.57
CA SER A 41 4.03 0.47 -8.97
C SER A 41 4.08 -1.01 -8.57
N SER A 42 3.02 -1.56 -7.98
CA SER A 42 2.97 -2.96 -7.55
C SER A 42 2.77 -3.94 -8.71
N THR A 43 2.01 -3.57 -9.74
CA THR A 43 1.78 -4.42 -10.94
C THR A 43 3.05 -4.64 -11.74
N TYR A 44 3.95 -3.65 -11.77
CA TYR A 44 5.24 -3.70 -12.47
C TYR A 44 6.43 -3.91 -11.53
N ALA A 45 6.20 -4.12 -10.24
CA ALA A 45 7.23 -4.62 -9.35
C ALA A 45 7.42 -6.12 -9.59
N SER A 46 8.66 -6.59 -9.46
CA SER A 46 8.98 -8.01 -9.64
C SER A 46 10.07 -8.42 -8.67
N SER A 47 9.93 -9.59 -8.04
CA SER A 47 10.94 -10.13 -7.14
C SER A 47 11.33 -11.55 -7.53
N LEU A 48 12.60 -11.88 -7.34
CA LEU A 48 13.17 -13.20 -7.55
C LEU A 48 14.10 -13.56 -6.40
N SER A 49 13.96 -14.77 -5.86
CA SER A 49 14.93 -15.31 -4.92
C SER A 49 16.03 -16.10 -5.63
N LEU A 50 17.16 -16.30 -4.95
CA LEU A 50 18.26 -17.13 -5.44
C LEU A 50 17.80 -18.57 -5.65
N SER A 51 17.00 -19.11 -4.72
CA SER A 51 16.41 -20.45 -4.87
C SER A 51 15.59 -20.59 -6.16
N GLN A 52 14.77 -19.58 -6.50
CA GLN A 52 14.00 -19.58 -7.75
C GLN A 52 14.92 -19.54 -8.98
N LEU A 53 15.97 -18.71 -8.97
CA LEU A 53 16.94 -18.63 -10.05
C LEU A 53 17.65 -19.96 -10.28
N CYS A 54 18.11 -20.62 -9.21
CA CYS A 54 18.74 -21.94 -9.29
C CYS A 54 17.78 -22.98 -9.88
N MET A 55 16.51 -23.00 -9.48
CA MET A 55 15.50 -23.91 -10.03
C MET A 55 15.26 -23.69 -11.53
N VAL A 56 15.18 -22.42 -11.95
CA VAL A 56 15.03 -22.05 -13.37
C VAL A 56 16.29 -22.43 -14.17
N GLN A 57 17.47 -22.20 -13.60
CA GLN A 57 18.77 -22.58 -14.18
C GLN A 57 18.86 -24.10 -14.41
N THR A 58 18.57 -24.92 -13.40
CA THR A 58 18.58 -26.39 -13.52
C THR A 58 17.59 -26.86 -14.58
N SER A 59 16.38 -26.29 -14.59
CA SER A 59 15.34 -26.64 -15.56
C SER A 59 15.75 -26.30 -17.01
N LEU A 60 16.33 -25.12 -17.23
CA LEU A 60 16.81 -24.69 -18.55
C LEU A 60 18.02 -25.50 -19.02
N ARG A 61 18.97 -25.82 -18.14
CA ARG A 61 20.12 -26.68 -18.46
C ARG A 61 19.66 -28.08 -18.88
N GLY A 62 18.71 -28.67 -18.13
CA GLY A 62 18.10 -29.96 -18.47
C GLY A 62 17.33 -29.93 -19.80
N TYR A 63 16.58 -28.84 -20.05
CA TYR A 63 15.85 -28.68 -21.31
C TYR A 63 16.80 -28.56 -22.49
N LEU A 64 17.86 -27.75 -22.36
CA LEU A 64 18.85 -27.58 -23.42
C LEU A 64 19.56 -28.90 -23.71
N SER A 65 20.02 -29.65 -22.69
CA SER A 65 20.73 -30.91 -22.91
C SER A 65 19.88 -31.97 -23.62
N ARG A 66 18.59 -32.08 -23.28
CA ARG A 66 17.68 -33.04 -23.90
C ARG A 66 17.26 -32.66 -25.32
N TYR A 67 17.04 -31.37 -25.58
CA TYR A 67 16.49 -30.89 -26.84
C TYR A 67 17.50 -30.20 -27.76
N GLN A 68 18.80 -30.20 -27.42
CA GLN A 68 19.85 -29.52 -28.19
C GLN A 68 19.84 -29.88 -29.68
N ARG A 69 19.64 -31.16 -30.02
CA ARG A 69 19.61 -31.65 -31.41
C ARG A 69 18.31 -31.32 -32.15
N ARG A 70 17.25 -30.95 -31.44
CA ARG A 70 15.91 -30.68 -31.99
C ARG A 70 15.59 -29.19 -32.09
N LEU A 71 16.32 -28.35 -31.35
CA LEU A 71 16.17 -26.90 -31.39
C LEU A 71 16.83 -26.35 -32.66
N SER A 72 16.13 -25.42 -33.34
CA SER A 72 16.76 -24.61 -34.39
C SER A 72 17.98 -23.88 -33.85
N PRO A 73 19.03 -23.62 -34.66
CA PRO A 73 20.23 -22.89 -34.23
C PRO A 73 19.91 -21.58 -33.52
N LYS A 74 18.97 -20.78 -34.05
CA LYS A 74 18.53 -19.50 -33.45
C LYS A 74 17.98 -19.67 -32.03
N ASN A 75 17.03 -20.60 -31.84
CA ASN A 75 16.44 -20.87 -30.53
C ASN A 75 17.46 -21.44 -29.53
N ALA A 76 18.39 -22.29 -30.01
CA ALA A 76 19.47 -22.82 -29.16
C ALA A 76 20.39 -21.69 -28.66
N THR A 77 20.75 -20.74 -29.53
CA THR A 77 21.52 -19.54 -29.15
C THR A 77 20.76 -18.71 -28.11
N ASN A 78 19.47 -18.45 -28.31
CA ASN A 78 18.68 -17.67 -27.34
C ASN A 78 18.58 -18.35 -25.97
N VAL A 79 18.39 -19.68 -25.94
CA VAL A 79 18.37 -20.45 -24.68
C VAL A 79 19.75 -20.41 -23.99
N ARG A 80 20.85 -20.45 -24.75
CA ARG A 80 22.21 -20.29 -24.20
C ARG A 80 22.45 -18.90 -23.64
N LEU A 81 21.99 -17.85 -24.33
CA LEU A 81 22.09 -16.47 -23.82
C LEU A 81 21.28 -16.29 -22.53
N LEU A 82 20.10 -16.89 -22.43
CA LEU A 82 19.31 -16.91 -21.19
C LEU A 82 20.05 -17.62 -20.06
N LEU A 83 20.73 -18.74 -20.35
CA LEU A 83 21.55 -19.44 -19.35
C LEU A 83 22.73 -18.61 -18.89
N VAL A 84 23.46 -17.94 -19.80
CA VAL A 84 24.54 -17.01 -19.42
C VAL A 84 24.02 -15.91 -18.51
N LEU A 85 22.88 -15.32 -18.86
CA LEU A 85 22.24 -14.29 -18.05
C LEU A 85 21.86 -14.80 -16.64
N LEU A 86 21.27 -16.00 -16.55
CA LEU A 86 20.93 -16.64 -15.28
C LEU A 86 22.15 -16.97 -14.44
N ASP A 87 23.19 -17.54 -15.05
CA ASP A 87 24.44 -17.91 -14.39
C ASP A 87 25.08 -16.64 -13.78
N SER A 88 25.19 -15.56 -14.55
CA SER A 88 25.68 -14.27 -14.07
C SER A 88 24.85 -13.68 -12.92
N MET A 89 23.52 -13.79 -12.97
CA MET A 89 22.63 -13.31 -11.90
C MET A 89 22.82 -14.11 -10.60
N VAL A 90 22.93 -15.43 -10.70
CA VAL A 90 23.20 -16.33 -9.56
C VAL A 90 24.56 -15.99 -8.94
N GLU A 91 25.61 -15.88 -9.74
CA GLU A 91 26.96 -15.52 -9.26
C GLU A 91 26.98 -14.15 -8.57
N SER A 92 26.27 -13.16 -9.13
CA SER A 92 26.18 -11.81 -8.56
C SER A 92 25.51 -11.80 -7.17
N LEU A 93 24.45 -12.61 -6.99
CA LEU A 93 23.76 -12.78 -5.71
C LEU A 93 24.58 -13.59 -4.69
N GLU A 94 25.25 -14.66 -5.13
CA GLU A 94 26.14 -15.43 -4.25
C GLU A 94 27.34 -14.60 -3.78
N SER A 95 27.94 -13.81 -4.67
CA SER A 95 29.00 -12.86 -4.33
C SER A 95 28.52 -11.82 -3.32
N TRP A 96 27.29 -11.31 -3.50
CA TRP A 96 26.67 -10.40 -2.55
C TRP A 96 26.48 -11.04 -1.17
N ARG A 97 25.92 -12.25 -1.13
CA ARG A 97 25.70 -13.03 0.10
C ARG A 97 26.99 -13.18 0.91
N LYS A 98 28.10 -13.57 0.25
CA LYS A 98 29.43 -13.74 0.90
C LYS A 98 30.00 -12.43 1.45
N LYS A 99 29.88 -11.32 0.70
CA LYS A 99 30.37 -10.01 1.14
C LYS A 99 29.64 -9.53 2.40
N ARG A 100 28.35 -9.85 2.52
CA ARG A 100 27.51 -9.42 3.64
C ARG A 100 27.68 -10.20 4.93
N GLU A 101 28.15 -11.44 4.88
CA GLU A 101 28.56 -12.16 6.10
C GLU A 101 29.62 -11.36 6.90
N HIS A 102 30.33 -10.43 6.24
CA HIS A 102 31.42 -9.64 6.80
C HIS A 102 31.09 -8.14 6.97
N GLN A 103 29.90 -7.65 6.57
CA GLN A 103 29.51 -6.23 6.61
C GLN A 103 28.05 -6.00 7.06
N THR A 104 27.69 -4.73 7.34
CA THR A 104 26.39 -4.33 7.90
C THR A 104 25.18 -4.75 7.06
N LYS A 105 24.03 -4.93 7.73
CA LYS A 105 22.76 -5.46 7.19
C LYS A 105 21.99 -4.54 6.21
N GLU A 106 22.62 -3.56 5.56
CA GLU A 106 21.89 -2.63 4.66
C GLU A 106 21.74 -3.14 3.22
N SER A 107 20.51 -3.11 2.69
CA SER A 107 20.19 -3.61 1.34
C SER A 107 20.90 -2.77 0.28
N GLU A 108 21.36 -3.41 -0.80
CA GLU A 108 22.06 -2.71 -1.87
C GLU A 108 21.06 -2.28 -2.94
N VAL A 109 21.15 -1.02 -3.39
CA VAL A 109 20.29 -0.46 -4.45
C VAL A 109 21.14 -0.15 -5.66
N VAL A 110 20.75 -0.67 -6.82
CA VAL A 110 21.44 -0.49 -8.10
C VAL A 110 20.41 -0.09 -9.17
N ASN A 111 20.81 0.70 -10.16
CA ASN A 111 19.99 0.90 -11.37
C ASN A 111 20.06 -0.34 -12.28
N THR A 112 19.18 -0.41 -13.27
CA THR A 112 19.08 -1.55 -14.20
C THR A 112 20.39 -1.81 -14.94
N ASN A 113 20.97 -0.80 -15.60
CA ASN A 113 22.24 -0.96 -16.32
C ASN A 113 23.41 -1.23 -15.39
N GLY A 114 23.47 -0.61 -14.20
CA GLY A 114 24.52 -0.92 -13.22
C GLY A 114 24.46 -2.36 -12.75
N PHE A 115 23.25 -2.93 -12.61
CA PHE A 115 23.07 -4.34 -12.30
C PHE A 115 23.51 -5.24 -13.47
N LEU A 116 23.18 -4.88 -14.72
CA LEU A 116 23.64 -5.63 -15.91
C LEU A 116 25.16 -5.59 -16.08
N ASN A 117 25.77 -4.43 -15.85
CA ASN A 117 27.22 -4.26 -15.85
C ASN A 117 27.89 -5.10 -14.76
N ARG A 118 27.29 -5.13 -13.56
CA ARG A 118 27.76 -5.98 -12.45
C ARG A 118 27.71 -7.48 -12.82
N CYS A 119 26.70 -7.88 -13.59
CA CYS A 119 26.56 -9.24 -14.09
C CYS A 119 27.44 -9.53 -15.32
N GLY A 120 28.08 -8.52 -15.93
CA GLY A 120 28.90 -8.67 -17.14
C GLY A 120 28.09 -9.05 -18.39
N VAL A 121 26.83 -8.62 -18.45
CA VAL A 121 25.85 -9.01 -19.49
C VAL A 121 25.27 -7.80 -20.23
N GLU A 122 25.95 -6.66 -20.19
CA GLU A 122 25.50 -5.41 -20.84
C GLU A 122 25.37 -5.52 -22.36
N SER A 123 26.11 -6.44 -22.98
CA SER A 123 26.04 -6.71 -24.42
C SER A 123 24.81 -7.54 -24.82
N ILE A 124 24.09 -8.14 -23.87
CA ILE A 124 22.93 -8.98 -24.14
C ILE A 124 21.71 -8.10 -24.42
N ASN A 125 21.12 -8.26 -25.60
CA ASN A 125 19.87 -7.59 -25.93
C ASN A 125 18.69 -8.24 -25.18
N LEU A 126 18.36 -7.67 -24.02
CA LEU A 126 17.25 -8.13 -23.16
C LEU A 126 15.90 -8.07 -23.87
N MET A 127 15.64 -7.06 -24.70
CA MET A 127 14.37 -6.91 -25.40
C MET A 127 14.12 -8.06 -26.37
N HIS A 128 15.17 -8.49 -27.08
CA HIS A 128 15.12 -9.67 -27.95
C HIS A 128 14.87 -10.95 -27.15
N LEU A 129 15.53 -11.13 -26.01
CA LEU A 129 15.30 -12.30 -25.14
C LEU A 129 13.90 -12.33 -24.55
N CYS A 130 13.36 -11.19 -24.13
CA CYS A 130 12.00 -11.06 -23.65
C CYS A 130 10.97 -11.42 -24.73
N THR A 131 11.18 -10.93 -25.96
CA THR A 131 10.36 -11.28 -27.12
C THR A 131 10.41 -12.79 -27.39
N PHE A 132 11.62 -13.37 -27.39
CA PHE A 132 11.81 -14.80 -27.55
C PHE A 132 11.10 -15.63 -26.46
N LEU A 133 11.21 -15.25 -25.18
CA LEU A 133 10.53 -15.95 -24.08
C LEU A 133 9.01 -15.95 -24.26
N HIS A 134 8.45 -14.82 -24.70
CA HIS A 134 7.02 -14.67 -24.95
C HIS A 134 6.55 -15.50 -26.16
N GLU A 135 7.17 -15.33 -27.33
CA GLU A 135 6.79 -16.01 -28.57
C GLU A 135 7.01 -17.52 -28.51
N SER A 136 8.15 -17.94 -27.95
CA SER A 136 8.50 -19.36 -27.87
C SER A 136 7.66 -20.13 -26.84
N LYS A 137 6.94 -19.42 -25.96
CA LYS A 137 6.19 -20.00 -24.84
C LYS A 137 7.08 -20.91 -23.98
N LEU A 138 8.33 -20.48 -23.74
CA LEU A 138 9.37 -21.30 -23.10
C LEU A 138 8.95 -21.77 -21.70
N ALA A 139 8.25 -20.93 -20.93
CA ALA A 139 7.72 -21.31 -19.62
C ALA A 139 6.85 -22.58 -19.68
N ARG A 140 5.92 -22.66 -20.65
CA ARG A 140 5.10 -23.86 -20.88
C ARG A 140 5.92 -25.06 -21.33
N LYS A 141 6.92 -24.85 -22.19
CA LYS A 141 7.80 -25.93 -22.67
C LYS A 141 8.66 -26.51 -21.55
N LEU A 142 9.17 -25.65 -20.66
CA LEU A 142 9.93 -26.05 -19.47
C LEU A 142 9.05 -26.80 -18.49
N HIS A 143 7.82 -26.32 -18.27
CA HIS A 143 6.84 -27.02 -17.44
C HIS A 143 6.58 -28.44 -17.96
N SER A 144 6.20 -28.60 -19.24
CA SER A 144 5.98 -29.93 -19.84
C SER A 144 7.24 -30.81 -19.88
N PHE A 145 8.44 -30.22 -19.82
CA PHE A 145 9.68 -30.96 -19.72
C PHE A 145 9.93 -31.44 -18.28
N ALA A 146 9.76 -30.57 -17.28
CA ALA A 146 9.88 -30.90 -15.87
C ALA A 146 8.92 -32.03 -15.48
N GLU A 147 7.68 -31.97 -15.99
CA GLU A 147 6.68 -33.04 -15.87
C GLU A 147 7.20 -34.37 -16.41
N LYS A 148 7.71 -34.39 -17.66
CA LYS A 148 8.23 -35.61 -18.31
C LYS A 148 9.47 -36.20 -17.65
N VAL A 149 10.31 -35.38 -17.03
CA VAL A 149 11.50 -35.85 -16.30
C VAL A 149 11.07 -36.48 -14.99
N ARG A 150 10.09 -35.90 -14.29
CA ARG A 150 9.54 -36.42 -13.03
C ARG A 150 8.75 -37.71 -13.22
N THR A 151 7.89 -37.79 -14.24
CA THR A 151 7.18 -39.04 -14.59
C THR A 151 8.12 -40.16 -15.02
N ALA A 152 9.35 -39.85 -15.46
CA ALA A 152 10.36 -40.84 -15.80
C ALA A 152 11.20 -41.28 -14.58
N SER A 153 11.20 -40.51 -13.49
CA SER A 153 11.88 -40.84 -12.24
C SER A 153 10.97 -41.48 -11.19
N ASP A 154 9.66 -41.24 -11.21
CA ASP A 154 8.70 -41.75 -10.22
C ASP A 154 7.81 -42.88 -10.76
N LEU A 155 8.08 -44.11 -10.32
CA LEU A 155 7.19 -45.27 -10.40
C LEU A 155 6.25 -45.38 -9.17
N SER A 156 6.24 -44.39 -8.27
CA SER A 156 5.44 -44.39 -7.04
C SER A 156 4.71 -43.06 -6.87
N GLY A 157 3.41 -43.05 -7.15
CA GLY A 157 2.56 -41.87 -7.05
C GLY A 157 2.27 -41.45 -5.61
N THR A 158 2.52 -40.18 -5.30
CA THR A 158 2.02 -39.49 -4.10
C THR A 158 1.55 -38.07 -4.43
N SER A 159 0.53 -37.60 -3.72
CA SER A 159 -0.21 -36.34 -3.93
C SER A 159 0.57 -35.04 -3.66
N GLU A 160 1.88 -35.10 -3.37
CA GLU A 160 2.74 -33.91 -3.25
C GLU A 160 3.13 -33.30 -4.61
N ASN A 161 2.97 -34.06 -5.69
CA ASN A 161 3.43 -33.69 -7.03
C ASN A 161 2.74 -32.43 -7.61
N GLN A 162 1.45 -32.19 -7.33
CA GLN A 162 0.73 -31.02 -7.87
C GLN A 162 1.19 -29.67 -7.33
N ARG A 163 1.70 -29.61 -6.09
CA ARG A 163 2.19 -28.35 -5.49
C ARG A 163 3.53 -27.93 -6.09
N ASP A 164 4.38 -28.91 -6.35
CA ASP A 164 5.69 -28.71 -6.96
C ASP A 164 5.61 -28.48 -8.49
N GLU A 165 4.55 -28.97 -9.14
CA GLU A 165 4.21 -28.72 -10.55
C GLU A 165 3.93 -27.24 -10.84
N HIS A 166 3.08 -26.60 -10.03
CA HIS A 166 2.73 -25.18 -10.19
C HIS A 166 3.90 -24.25 -9.85
N ARG A 167 4.78 -24.70 -8.95
CA ARG A 167 5.94 -23.94 -8.48
C ARG A 167 6.94 -23.65 -9.61
N THR A 168 7.35 -24.66 -10.38
CA THR A 168 8.33 -24.49 -11.48
C THR A 168 7.84 -23.55 -12.59
N THR A 169 6.58 -23.64 -12.99
CA THR A 169 5.98 -22.72 -13.97
C THR A 169 5.90 -21.30 -13.44
N SER A 170 5.50 -21.16 -12.17
CA SER A 170 5.48 -19.88 -11.47
C SER A 170 6.87 -19.25 -11.41
N ASP A 171 7.92 -20.03 -11.16
CA ASP A 171 9.30 -19.53 -11.07
C ASP A 171 9.83 -19.04 -12.42
N VAL A 172 9.52 -19.74 -13.52
CA VAL A 172 9.89 -19.26 -14.87
C VAL A 172 9.11 -18.00 -15.25
N HIS A 173 7.83 -17.90 -14.88
CA HIS A 173 7.05 -16.68 -15.09
C HIS A 173 7.56 -15.51 -14.23
N ALA A 174 7.96 -15.76 -12.99
CA ALA A 174 8.62 -14.76 -12.15
C ALA A 174 9.93 -14.30 -12.78
N PHE A 175 10.73 -15.24 -13.33
CA PHE A 175 11.98 -14.91 -14.02
C PHE A 175 11.73 -14.07 -15.26
N GLN A 176 10.77 -14.47 -16.10
CA GLN A 176 10.37 -13.72 -17.27
C GLN A 176 9.87 -12.31 -16.90
N GLY A 177 9.05 -12.18 -15.86
CA GLY A 177 8.56 -10.89 -15.37
C GLY A 177 9.71 -9.97 -14.94
N PHE A 178 10.68 -10.50 -14.20
CA PHE A 178 11.85 -9.75 -13.79
C PHE A 178 12.72 -9.31 -14.98
N LEU A 179 12.89 -10.14 -16.01
CA LEU A 179 13.60 -9.77 -17.23
C LEU A 179 12.91 -8.61 -17.98
N PHE A 180 11.58 -8.62 -18.04
CA PHE A 180 10.84 -7.49 -18.60
C PHE A 180 11.09 -6.20 -17.80
N SER A 181 11.12 -6.29 -16.47
CA SER A 181 11.43 -5.15 -15.60
C SER A 181 12.86 -4.64 -15.78
N LEU A 182 13.83 -5.53 -16.00
CA LEU A 182 15.23 -5.15 -16.28
C LEU A 182 15.42 -4.51 -17.66
N ALA A 183 14.50 -4.73 -18.59
CA ALA A 183 14.53 -4.11 -19.91
C ALA A 183 14.00 -2.66 -19.90
N ASP A 184 13.52 -2.17 -18.76
CA ASP A 184 13.08 -0.79 -18.59
C ASP A 184 14.26 0.21 -18.57
N SER A 185 13.93 1.48 -18.75
CA SER A 185 14.91 2.56 -18.63
C SER A 185 15.49 2.66 -17.22
N ASP A 186 16.77 2.98 -17.12
CA ASP A 186 17.43 3.33 -15.86
C ASP A 186 16.74 4.45 -15.09
N ALA A 187 15.98 5.32 -15.76
CA ALA A 187 15.25 6.39 -15.10
C ALA A 187 13.97 5.89 -14.40
N ASP A 188 13.43 4.75 -14.82
CA ASP A 188 12.07 4.34 -14.46
C ASP A 188 12.01 3.39 -13.25
N GLY A 189 13.09 2.69 -12.93
CA GLY A 189 13.12 1.76 -11.80
C GLY A 189 14.49 1.44 -11.25
N ARG A 190 14.51 0.61 -10.20
CA ARG A 190 15.71 0.19 -9.47
C ARG A 190 15.64 -1.27 -9.11
N VAL A 191 16.81 -1.90 -9.04
CA VAL A 191 16.99 -3.26 -8.52
C VAL A 191 17.54 -3.15 -7.09
N ILE A 192 16.84 -3.76 -6.14
CA ILE A 192 17.24 -3.84 -4.74
C ILE A 192 17.64 -5.28 -4.46
N LEU A 193 18.84 -5.49 -3.94
CA LEU A 193 19.28 -6.78 -3.40
C LEU A 193 18.80 -6.89 -1.96
N VAL A 194 17.94 -7.86 -1.70
CA VAL A 194 17.25 -8.05 -0.43
C VAL A 194 17.55 -9.42 0.15
N GLU A 195 17.58 -9.49 1.48
CA GLU A 195 17.65 -10.72 2.24
C GLU A 195 16.27 -10.95 2.85
N LYS A 196 15.71 -12.15 2.64
CA LYS A 196 14.41 -12.55 3.19
C LYS A 196 14.60 -13.83 3.99
N GLU A 197 14.53 -13.71 5.31
CA GLU A 197 14.65 -14.80 6.28
C GLU A 197 15.97 -15.60 6.12
N ASP A 198 15.99 -16.62 5.26
CA ASP A 198 17.13 -17.52 5.00
C ASP A 198 17.59 -17.53 3.52
N ASP A 199 17.00 -16.70 2.66
CA ASP A 199 17.36 -16.60 1.24
C ASP A 199 17.73 -15.18 0.84
N VAL A 200 18.51 -15.05 -0.23
CA VAL A 200 18.82 -13.76 -0.86
C VAL A 200 18.05 -13.64 -2.16
N GLY A 201 17.72 -12.42 -2.55
CA GLY A 201 16.95 -12.17 -3.75
C GLY A 201 17.13 -10.77 -4.27
N MET A 202 16.42 -10.52 -5.37
CA MET A 202 16.40 -9.25 -6.07
C MET A 202 14.96 -8.80 -6.19
N GLN A 203 14.73 -7.52 -5.99
CA GLN A 203 13.44 -6.89 -6.16
C GLN A 203 13.61 -5.68 -7.08
N TYR A 204 12.92 -5.69 -8.21
CA TYR A 204 12.75 -4.51 -9.03
C TYR A 204 11.58 -3.68 -8.51
N ILE A 205 11.80 -2.38 -8.33
CA ILE A 205 10.77 -1.40 -7.98
C ILE A 205 10.60 -0.38 -9.10
N LEU A 206 9.34 -0.11 -9.48
CA LEU A 206 9.02 0.92 -10.45
C LEU A 206 8.88 2.28 -9.74
N LEU A 207 9.75 3.21 -10.11
CA LEU A 207 9.79 4.58 -9.60
C LEU A 207 8.93 5.53 -10.43
N ASN A 208 8.88 5.33 -11.76
CA ASN A 208 8.15 6.17 -12.70
C ASN A 208 6.88 5.49 -13.23
N PRO A 209 5.72 5.68 -12.60
CA PRO A 209 4.46 5.10 -13.08
C PRO A 209 3.91 5.80 -14.33
N ALA A 210 4.36 7.02 -14.65
CA ALA A 210 3.83 7.80 -15.77
C ALA A 210 3.99 7.10 -17.11
N GLU A 211 5.16 6.50 -17.35
CA GLU A 211 5.46 5.88 -18.65
C GLU A 211 4.61 4.62 -18.90
N ARG A 212 4.30 3.85 -17.85
CA ARG A 212 3.39 2.71 -17.95
C ARG A 212 1.95 3.15 -18.24
N PHE A 213 1.51 4.23 -17.60
CA PHE A 213 0.16 4.75 -17.78
C PHE A 213 -0.02 5.51 -19.10
N ARG A 214 1.07 6.02 -19.69
CA ARG A 214 1.07 6.81 -20.94
C ARG A 214 0.37 6.12 -22.10
N SER A 215 0.57 4.81 -22.26
CA SER A 215 -0.09 4.04 -23.32
C SER A 215 -1.61 4.11 -23.23
N ILE A 216 -2.17 4.01 -22.02
CA ILE A 216 -3.62 4.06 -21.77
C ILE A 216 -4.16 5.45 -22.10
N VAL A 217 -3.46 6.50 -21.68
CA VAL A 217 -3.84 7.90 -21.92
C VAL A 217 -3.82 8.26 -23.40
N HIS A 218 -2.85 7.72 -24.15
CA HIS A 218 -2.72 7.98 -25.58
C HIS A 218 -3.70 7.15 -26.44
N GLU A 219 -3.98 5.91 -26.05
CA GLU A 219 -4.89 5.04 -26.79
C GLU A 219 -6.36 5.36 -26.53
N ALA A 220 -6.73 5.75 -25.30
CA ALA A 220 -8.10 6.07 -24.93
C ALA A 220 -8.57 7.41 -25.51
N ARG A 221 -9.87 7.52 -25.81
CA ARG A 221 -10.51 8.79 -26.18
C ARG A 221 -10.50 9.79 -25.03
N SER A 222 -10.74 9.30 -23.82
CA SER A 222 -10.77 10.09 -22.60
C SER A 222 -10.52 9.19 -21.40
N VAL A 223 -9.76 9.69 -20.42
CA VAL A 223 -9.52 9.01 -19.15
C VAL A 223 -10.11 9.86 -18.03
N ILE A 224 -11.02 9.28 -17.26
CA ILE A 224 -11.67 9.91 -16.11
C ILE A 224 -11.12 9.23 -14.85
N LEU A 225 -10.48 10.02 -13.99
CA LEU A 225 -10.08 9.58 -12.65
C LEU A 225 -11.13 10.05 -11.64
N ALA A 226 -11.78 9.11 -10.96
CA ALA A 226 -12.77 9.39 -9.92
C ALA A 226 -12.30 8.80 -8.59
N GLY A 227 -12.61 9.46 -7.47
CA GLY A 227 -12.36 8.95 -6.13
C GLY A 227 -12.76 9.93 -5.04
N GLY A 228 -13.28 9.42 -3.92
CA GLY A 228 -13.77 10.25 -2.81
C GLY A 228 -12.66 10.88 -1.95
N THR A 229 -11.45 10.28 -1.98
CA THR A 229 -10.29 10.68 -1.17
C THR A 229 -9.07 10.99 -2.05
N MET A 230 -9.31 11.47 -3.27
CA MET A 230 -8.22 11.96 -4.10
C MET A 230 -7.50 13.09 -3.34
N GLY A 231 -6.25 12.85 -2.97
CA GLY A 231 -5.38 13.86 -2.37
C GLY A 231 -5.10 15.02 -3.35
N SER A 232 -4.05 15.81 -3.10
CA SER A 232 -3.73 16.92 -4.00
C SER A 232 -3.59 16.42 -5.46
N VAL A 233 -4.47 16.92 -6.34
CA VAL A 233 -4.51 16.61 -7.78
C VAL A 233 -3.16 16.93 -8.44
N GLU A 234 -2.43 17.88 -7.88
CA GLU A 234 -1.08 18.26 -8.31
C GLU A 234 -0.11 17.08 -8.22
N LEU A 235 -0.19 16.26 -7.16
CA LEU A 235 0.67 15.07 -7.04
C LEU A 235 0.35 14.04 -8.11
N LEU A 236 -0.93 13.72 -8.33
CA LEU A 236 -1.34 12.79 -9.38
C LEU A 236 -0.90 13.29 -10.76
N ARG A 237 -1.05 14.59 -11.01
CA ARG A 237 -0.58 15.24 -12.22
C ARG A 237 0.93 15.11 -12.40
N HIS A 238 1.71 15.39 -11.36
CA HIS A 238 3.18 15.29 -11.41
C HIS A 238 3.65 13.85 -11.62
N HIS A 239 2.94 12.87 -11.05
CA HIS A 239 3.35 11.47 -11.03
C HIS A 239 2.88 10.66 -12.24
N LEU A 240 1.69 10.95 -12.80
CA LEU A 240 1.10 10.16 -13.89
C LEU A 240 1.01 10.91 -15.22
N PHE A 241 0.95 12.24 -15.17
CA PHE A 241 0.69 13.08 -16.34
C PHE A 241 1.73 14.18 -16.59
N PRO A 242 3.04 13.98 -16.33
CA PRO A 242 4.04 15.03 -16.53
C PRO A 242 4.18 15.46 -18.00
N TYR A 243 3.73 14.60 -18.94
CA TYR A 243 3.74 14.85 -20.40
C TYR A 243 2.44 15.47 -20.94
N VAL A 244 1.41 15.62 -20.10
CA VAL A 244 0.11 16.17 -20.52
C VAL A 244 0.05 17.65 -20.18
N SER A 245 -0.30 18.48 -21.17
CA SER A 245 -0.47 19.92 -20.96
C SER A 245 -1.56 20.21 -19.92
N PRO A 246 -1.38 21.22 -19.06
CA PRO A 246 -2.32 21.57 -17.99
C PRO A 246 -3.75 21.78 -18.49
N GLU A 247 -3.89 22.40 -19.66
CA GLU A 247 -5.16 22.75 -20.30
C GLU A 247 -6.00 21.54 -20.71
N LYS A 248 -5.38 20.36 -20.86
CA LYS A 248 -6.07 19.11 -21.20
C LYS A 248 -6.58 18.37 -19.95
N ILE A 249 -6.23 18.84 -18.75
CA ILE A 249 -6.62 18.21 -17.50
C ILE A 249 -7.76 19.04 -16.88
N LEU A 250 -8.97 18.52 -16.99
CA LEU A 250 -10.12 19.07 -16.28
C LEU A 250 -10.16 18.50 -14.85
N HIS A 251 -10.14 19.38 -13.86
CA HIS A 251 -10.37 19.01 -12.47
C HIS A 251 -11.73 19.53 -12.01
N PHE A 252 -12.52 18.65 -11.40
CA PHE A 252 -13.81 18.97 -10.83
C PHE A 252 -13.94 18.28 -9.47
N SER A 253 -14.38 19.03 -8.46
CA SER A 253 -14.57 18.55 -7.09
C SER A 253 -15.89 19.07 -6.56
N CYS A 254 -16.66 18.19 -5.91
CA CYS A 254 -17.89 18.53 -5.23
C CYS A 254 -17.67 18.59 -3.72
N GLY A 255 -18.42 19.46 -3.05
CA GLY A 255 -18.54 19.42 -1.59
C GLY A 255 -19.22 18.12 -1.12
N HIS A 256 -19.13 17.86 0.18
CA HIS A 256 -19.79 16.70 0.77
C HIS A 256 -21.31 16.94 0.86
N VAL A 257 -22.10 15.88 0.67
CA VAL A 257 -23.58 15.94 0.66
C VAL A 257 -24.21 16.18 2.04
N VAL A 258 -23.39 16.25 3.10
CA VAL A 258 -23.86 16.24 4.49
C VAL A 258 -23.85 17.66 5.07
N PRO A 259 -24.94 18.08 5.75
CA PRO A 259 -25.04 19.39 6.39
C PRO A 259 -23.86 19.74 7.30
N ASP A 260 -23.63 21.03 7.51
CA ASP A 260 -22.50 21.53 8.31
C ASP A 260 -22.58 21.11 9.78
N ASP A 261 -23.78 20.99 10.33
CA ASP A 261 -24.02 20.59 11.71
C ASP A 261 -23.91 19.08 11.92
N ALA A 262 -23.90 18.27 10.86
CA ALA A 262 -23.96 16.80 10.93
C ALA A 262 -22.61 16.13 11.18
N VAL A 263 -21.52 16.88 11.11
CA VAL A 263 -20.19 16.34 11.37
C VAL A 263 -19.44 17.22 12.35
N LEU A 264 -18.99 16.63 13.45
CA LEU A 264 -18.07 17.28 14.39
C LEU A 264 -16.67 16.72 14.21
N THR A 265 -15.72 17.55 13.76
CA THR A 265 -14.31 17.16 13.63
C THR A 265 -13.46 17.90 14.67
N LEU A 266 -12.80 17.16 15.56
CA LEU A 266 -11.95 17.72 16.61
C LEU A 266 -10.54 17.15 16.52
N SER A 267 -9.52 18.03 16.55
CA SER A 267 -8.14 17.64 16.81
C SER A 267 -7.79 17.82 18.28
N LEU A 268 -7.20 16.79 18.89
CA LEU A 268 -6.77 16.76 20.28
C LEU A 268 -5.26 16.61 20.36
N SER A 269 -4.61 17.62 20.95
CA SER A 269 -3.16 17.62 21.17
C SER A 269 -2.76 17.05 22.54
N THR A 270 -3.68 17.03 23.51
CA THR A 270 -3.41 16.62 24.90
C THR A 270 -4.46 15.64 25.43
N GLY A 271 -4.03 14.68 26.24
CA GLY A 271 -4.94 13.75 26.92
C GLY A 271 -5.50 14.28 28.24
N PRO A 272 -6.33 13.49 28.94
CA PRO A 272 -6.92 13.84 30.23
C PRO A 272 -5.92 14.31 31.30
N SER A 273 -4.72 13.73 31.32
CA SER A 273 -3.65 14.11 32.24
C SER A 273 -2.97 15.46 31.91
N GLY A 274 -3.28 16.05 30.76
CA GLY A 274 -2.60 17.23 30.21
C GLY A 274 -1.32 16.90 29.43
N LYS A 275 -0.93 15.63 29.34
CA LYS A 275 0.23 15.19 28.56
C LYS A 275 -0.03 15.32 27.06
N GLU A 276 0.99 15.73 26.30
CA GLU A 276 0.91 15.81 24.83
C GLU A 276 0.74 14.41 24.23
N LEU A 277 -0.26 14.25 23.36
CA LEU A 277 -0.52 13.02 22.63
C LEU A 277 0.35 13.00 21.37
N ARG A 278 1.48 12.27 21.43
CA ARG A 278 2.44 12.19 20.34
C ARG A 278 2.81 10.74 20.03
N PHE A 279 2.21 10.17 19.00
CA PHE A 279 2.35 8.75 18.68
C PHE A 279 3.50 8.48 17.68
N THR A 280 4.71 8.97 17.95
CA THR A 280 5.92 8.69 17.13
C THR A 280 6.62 7.40 17.59
N HIS A 281 7.49 6.81 16.75
CA HIS A 281 8.19 5.56 17.09
C HIS A 281 8.92 5.63 18.45
N GLU A 282 9.52 6.79 18.76
CA GLU A 282 10.19 7.08 20.03
C GLU A 282 9.25 7.02 21.24
N HIS A 283 8.01 7.49 21.09
CA HIS A 283 7.06 7.65 22.19
C HIS A 283 6.01 6.53 22.25
N LYS A 284 5.97 5.64 21.24
CA LYS A 284 5.00 4.53 21.16
C LYS A 284 5.17 3.48 22.27
N GLN A 285 6.28 3.46 23.00
CA GLN A 285 6.49 2.56 24.14
C GLN A 285 6.14 3.20 25.51
N ASP A 286 5.74 4.48 25.52
CA ASP A 286 5.37 5.18 26.73
C ASP A 286 4.03 4.67 27.28
N THR A 287 4.10 3.88 28.36
CA THR A 287 2.93 3.28 29.02
C THR A 287 1.97 4.32 29.59
N SER A 288 2.49 5.43 30.12
CA SER A 288 1.68 6.53 30.63
C SER A 288 0.86 7.18 29.51
N MET A 289 1.40 7.30 28.30
CA MET A 289 0.65 7.78 27.14
C MET A 289 -0.45 6.80 26.73
N MET A 290 -0.18 5.50 26.76
CA MET A 290 -1.19 4.47 26.46
C MET A 290 -2.35 4.50 27.48
N ASP A 291 -2.05 4.73 28.76
CA ASP A 291 -3.06 4.85 29.81
C ASP A 291 -3.89 6.14 29.66
N ASP A 292 -3.26 7.26 29.30
CA ASP A 292 -3.95 8.53 29.06
C ASP A 292 -4.84 8.46 27.80
N LEU A 293 -4.38 7.78 26.74
CA LEU A 293 -5.20 7.43 25.57
C LEU A 293 -6.41 6.57 25.98
N GLY A 294 -6.19 5.56 26.81
CA GLY A 294 -7.24 4.71 27.34
C GLY A 294 -8.29 5.50 28.13
N ALA A 295 -7.84 6.39 29.01
CA ALA A 295 -8.71 7.29 29.76
C ALA A 295 -9.50 8.23 28.84
N ALA A 296 -8.87 8.76 27.78
CA ALA A 296 -9.54 9.59 26.78
C ALA A 296 -10.68 8.82 26.09
N ILE A 297 -10.39 7.63 25.59
CA ILE A 297 -11.37 6.78 24.88
C ILE A 297 -12.51 6.36 25.81
N VAL A 298 -12.24 6.02 27.08
CA VAL A 298 -13.29 5.72 28.06
C VAL A 298 -14.25 6.90 28.24
N ASN A 299 -13.74 8.13 28.29
CA ASN A 299 -14.59 9.32 28.38
C ASN A 299 -15.47 9.48 27.14
N PHE A 300 -14.94 9.27 25.94
CA PHE A 300 -15.74 9.33 24.71
C PHE A 300 -16.77 8.19 24.64
N CYS A 301 -16.44 6.98 25.11
CA CYS A 301 -17.37 5.85 25.22
C CYS A 301 -18.60 6.16 26.09
N ASN A 302 -18.47 7.06 27.07
CA ASN A 302 -19.60 7.50 27.91
C ASN A 302 -20.53 8.48 27.18
N LEU A 303 -20.04 9.18 26.14
CA LEU A 303 -20.77 10.24 25.45
C LEU A 303 -21.39 9.78 24.13
N VAL A 304 -20.65 8.95 23.38
CA VAL A 304 -21.02 8.53 22.03
C VAL A 304 -22.04 7.38 22.08
N PRO A 305 -23.21 7.49 21.44
CA PRO A 305 -24.16 6.39 21.32
C PRO A 305 -23.68 5.33 20.30
N ALA A 306 -24.21 4.12 20.38
CA ALA A 306 -24.00 3.05 19.39
C ALA A 306 -22.52 2.70 19.14
N GLY A 307 -22.06 2.68 17.89
CA GLY A 307 -20.73 2.23 17.46
C GLY A 307 -19.65 3.31 17.49
N ILE A 308 -18.46 2.92 17.95
CA ILE A 308 -17.21 3.68 17.85
C ILE A 308 -16.17 2.84 17.11
N VAL A 309 -15.51 3.42 16.12
CA VAL A 309 -14.37 2.78 15.45
C VAL A 309 -13.10 3.57 15.75
N CYS A 310 -12.09 2.88 16.26
CA CYS A 310 -10.81 3.46 16.65
C CYS A 310 -9.71 2.89 15.76
N PHE A 311 -9.07 3.74 14.97
CA PHE A 311 -8.00 3.36 14.06
C PHE A 311 -6.62 3.65 14.66
N PHE A 312 -5.79 2.60 14.73
CA PHE A 312 -4.41 2.66 15.18
C PHE A 312 -3.43 2.62 14.00
N PRO A 313 -2.22 3.18 14.13
CA PRO A 313 -1.26 3.27 13.03
C PRO A 313 -0.57 1.94 12.68
N SER A 314 -0.59 0.93 13.57
CA SER A 314 -0.01 -0.39 13.30
C SER A 314 -0.58 -1.47 14.24
N TYR A 315 -0.57 -2.73 13.78
CA TYR A 315 -0.92 -3.89 14.62
C TYR A 315 -0.01 -4.01 15.85
N SER A 316 1.30 -3.77 15.68
CA SER A 316 2.27 -3.83 16.79
C SER A 316 1.92 -2.86 17.92
N TYR A 317 1.46 -1.65 17.57
CA TYR A 317 1.06 -0.67 18.57
C TYR A 317 -0.29 -1.00 19.19
N LEU A 318 -1.26 -1.47 18.39
CA LEU A 318 -2.55 -1.95 18.90
C LEU A 318 -2.37 -3.10 19.91
N GLU A 319 -1.49 -4.06 19.61
CA GLU A 319 -1.17 -5.17 20.51
C GLU A 319 -0.51 -4.69 21.81
N ALA A 320 0.42 -3.73 21.73
CA ALA A 320 1.05 -3.14 22.90
C ALA A 320 0.04 -2.42 23.81
N VAL A 321 -0.84 -1.61 23.22
CA VAL A 321 -1.93 -0.92 23.94
C VAL A 321 -2.90 -1.92 24.56
N CYS A 322 -3.25 -2.99 23.81
CA CYS A 322 -4.12 -4.04 24.32
C CYS A 322 -3.50 -4.80 25.50
N ARG A 323 -2.17 -5.02 25.49
CA ARG A 323 -1.44 -5.61 26.63
C ARG A 323 -1.50 -4.70 27.85
N GLN A 324 -1.13 -3.42 27.68
CA GLN A 324 -1.17 -2.42 28.76
C GLN A 324 -2.57 -2.29 29.38
N TRP A 325 -3.62 -2.23 28.56
CA TRP A 325 -4.99 -2.08 29.04
C TRP A 325 -5.60 -3.34 29.67
N LYS A 326 -5.02 -4.52 29.40
CA LYS A 326 -5.38 -5.77 30.10
C LYS A 326 -4.76 -5.84 31.48
N GLU A 327 -3.53 -5.35 31.64
CA GLU A 327 -2.84 -5.27 32.93
C GLU A 327 -3.44 -4.17 33.82
N GLY A 328 -3.89 -3.07 33.22
CA GLY A 328 -4.64 -2.02 33.90
C GLY A 328 -6.17 -2.25 33.97
N ASN A 329 -6.89 -1.29 34.54
CA ASN A 329 -8.36 -1.32 34.65
C ASN A 329 -9.09 -0.72 33.43
N THR A 330 -8.36 -0.24 32.41
CA THR A 330 -8.94 0.43 31.24
C THR A 330 -9.87 -0.47 30.44
N ARG A 331 -9.49 -1.74 30.20
CA ARG A 331 -10.34 -2.67 29.45
C ARG A 331 -11.66 -2.95 30.16
N LEU A 332 -11.64 -3.07 31.49
CA LEU A 332 -12.85 -3.25 32.29
C LEU A 332 -13.76 -2.02 32.21
N ARG A 333 -13.18 -0.81 32.30
CA ARG A 333 -13.92 0.46 32.18
C ARG A 333 -14.56 0.64 30.80
N LEU A 334 -13.88 0.23 29.72
CA LEU A 334 -14.44 0.20 28.38
C LEU A 334 -15.60 -0.80 28.30
N GLY A 335 -15.38 -2.03 28.78
CA GLY A 335 -16.36 -3.11 28.80
C GLY A 335 -17.65 -2.82 29.57
N ALA A 336 -17.58 -1.91 30.56
CA ALA A 336 -18.71 -1.46 31.35
C ALA A 336 -19.71 -0.60 30.55
N ARG A 337 -19.28 0.00 29.43
CA ARG A 337 -20.12 0.90 28.61
C ARG A 337 -20.31 0.39 27.18
N LYS A 338 -19.28 -0.22 26.60
CA LYS A 338 -19.25 -0.69 25.22
C LYS A 338 -18.73 -2.12 25.15
N GLU A 339 -19.30 -2.94 24.28
CA GLU A 339 -18.69 -4.23 23.93
C GLU A 339 -17.41 -3.99 23.13
N VAL A 340 -16.30 -4.64 23.51
CA VAL A 340 -14.97 -4.32 22.99
C VAL A 340 -14.50 -5.37 22.00
N PHE A 341 -14.20 -4.95 20.78
CA PHE A 341 -13.69 -5.77 19.70
C PHE A 341 -12.31 -5.29 19.24
N PHE A 342 -11.45 -6.22 18.85
CA PHE A 342 -10.10 -5.95 18.37
C PHE A 342 -9.85 -6.67 17.06
N GLU A 343 -9.28 -5.97 16.10
CA GLU A 343 -8.72 -6.57 14.90
C GLU A 343 -7.40 -7.28 15.25
N THR A 344 -7.22 -8.50 14.75
CA THR A 344 -5.99 -9.28 14.92
C THR A 344 -5.36 -9.61 13.58
N ARG A 345 -4.03 -9.70 13.55
CA ARG A 345 -3.28 -10.04 12.34
C ARG A 345 -3.64 -11.46 11.89
N GLY A 346 -4.22 -11.59 10.70
CA GLY A 346 -4.64 -12.89 10.16
C GLY A 346 -5.90 -13.49 10.79
N GLY A 347 -6.60 -12.75 11.65
CA GLY A 347 -7.87 -13.19 12.24
C GLY A 347 -9.04 -13.21 11.24
N ASP A 348 -10.15 -13.85 11.65
CA ASP A 348 -11.41 -13.82 10.90
C ASP A 348 -12.11 -12.46 11.06
N THR A 349 -11.71 -11.54 10.19
CA THR A 349 -12.21 -10.18 10.11
C THR A 349 -13.73 -10.12 9.90
N THR A 350 -14.29 -11.03 9.10
CA THR A 350 -15.72 -11.06 8.75
C THR A 350 -16.55 -11.39 9.98
N ARG A 351 -16.11 -12.35 10.79
CA ARG A 351 -16.76 -12.69 12.05
C ARG A 351 -16.71 -11.54 13.06
N ILE A 352 -15.57 -10.88 13.21
CA ILE A 352 -15.42 -9.73 14.12
C ILE A 352 -16.41 -8.61 13.74
N LEU A 353 -16.56 -8.32 12.44
CA LEU A 353 -17.50 -7.31 11.96
C LEU A 353 -18.96 -7.71 12.21
N ALA A 354 -19.30 -8.99 12.01
CA ALA A 354 -20.63 -9.51 12.27
C ALA A 354 -20.99 -9.41 13.76
N ASP A 355 -20.09 -9.83 14.64
CA ASP A 355 -20.26 -9.76 16.09
C ASP A 355 -20.37 -8.30 16.57
N TYR A 356 -19.55 -7.39 16.02
CA TYR A 356 -19.63 -5.95 16.27
C TYR A 356 -20.99 -5.36 15.87
N THR A 357 -21.46 -5.70 14.67
CA THR A 357 -22.76 -5.26 14.14
C THR A 357 -23.90 -5.75 15.02
N GLN A 358 -23.84 -7.01 15.47
CA GLN A 358 -24.84 -7.58 16.36
C GLN A 358 -24.86 -6.88 17.72
N ALA A 359 -23.69 -6.59 18.30
CA ALA A 359 -23.57 -5.89 19.58
C ALA A 359 -24.12 -4.45 19.55
N ILE A 360 -24.14 -3.82 18.37
CA ILE A 360 -24.73 -2.49 18.19
C ILE A 360 -26.25 -2.55 18.03
N LYS A 361 -26.75 -3.51 17.23
CA LYS A 361 -28.20 -3.67 16.98
C LYS A 361 -28.97 -4.20 18.20
N GLY A 362 -28.32 -5.03 19.01
CA GLY A 362 -28.87 -5.61 20.23
C GLY A 362 -27.95 -5.37 21.43
N PRO A 363 -27.83 -4.13 21.93
CA PRO A 363 -26.97 -3.83 23.07
C PRO A 363 -27.43 -4.59 24.30
N LYS A 364 -26.52 -5.31 24.96
CA LYS A 364 -26.78 -5.98 26.24
C LYS A 364 -27.16 -4.94 27.32
N GLU A 365 -27.96 -5.34 28.30
CA GLU A 365 -28.39 -4.47 29.40
C GLU A 365 -27.20 -3.70 30.02
N GLY A 366 -27.36 -2.39 30.15
CA GLY A 366 -26.33 -1.49 30.70
C GLY A 366 -25.26 -1.01 29.70
N LYS A 367 -25.20 -1.54 28.47
CA LYS A 367 -24.27 -1.09 27.42
C LYS A 367 -24.98 -0.16 26.42
N SER A 368 -24.25 0.83 25.92
CA SER A 368 -24.75 1.79 24.94
C SER A 368 -24.33 1.47 23.50
N GLY A 369 -23.73 0.30 23.25
CA GLY A 369 -23.27 -0.16 21.94
C GLY A 369 -21.92 -0.87 22.01
N ALA A 370 -21.10 -0.73 20.96
CA ALA A 370 -19.81 -1.41 20.82
C ALA A 370 -18.69 -0.46 20.39
N ILE A 371 -17.44 -0.89 20.61
CA ILE A 371 -16.23 -0.23 20.15
C ILE A 371 -15.34 -1.24 19.43
N LEU A 372 -14.89 -0.86 18.23
CA LEU A 372 -13.99 -1.64 17.40
C LEU A 372 -12.62 -0.96 17.33
N PHE A 373 -11.58 -1.66 17.76
CA PHE A 373 -10.20 -1.24 17.59
C PHE A 373 -9.60 -1.92 16.35
N SER A 374 -9.28 -1.11 15.34
CA SER A 374 -8.80 -1.54 14.03
C SER A 374 -7.48 -0.83 13.67
N VAL A 375 -6.81 -1.28 12.63
CA VAL A 375 -5.55 -0.70 12.14
C VAL A 375 -5.80 -0.01 10.81
N VAL A 376 -5.23 1.19 10.63
CA VAL A 376 -5.24 1.90 9.34
C VAL A 376 -4.52 1.06 8.28
N GLY A 377 -5.14 0.85 7.12
CA GLY A 377 -4.63 -0.04 6.06
C GLY A 377 -4.81 -1.53 6.39
N GLY A 378 -5.50 -1.85 7.49
CA GLY A 378 -5.96 -3.21 7.81
C GLY A 378 -7.20 -3.58 7.00
N ARG A 379 -7.58 -4.87 7.04
CA ARG A 379 -8.72 -5.40 6.29
C ARG A 379 -10.04 -4.76 6.69
N LEU A 380 -10.17 -4.31 7.94
CA LEU A 380 -11.37 -3.61 8.41
C LEU A 380 -11.46 -2.14 8.02
N SER A 381 -10.35 -1.56 7.54
CA SER A 381 -10.25 -0.14 7.17
C SER A 381 -10.41 0.11 5.67
N GLU A 382 -10.41 -0.95 4.85
CA GLU A 382 -10.57 -0.87 3.41
C GLU A 382 -11.86 -1.55 2.96
N GLY A 383 -12.66 -0.86 2.13
CA GLY A 383 -13.84 -1.46 1.48
C GLY A 383 -15.05 -1.75 2.38
N ILE A 384 -14.95 -1.53 3.70
CA ILE A 384 -16.06 -1.72 4.63
C ILE A 384 -16.89 -0.45 4.76
N ASN A 385 -18.20 -0.63 4.88
CA ASN A 385 -19.14 0.45 5.11
C ASN A 385 -19.64 0.45 6.57
N PHE A 386 -19.23 1.43 7.37
CA PHE A 386 -19.79 1.69 8.70
C PHE A 386 -20.90 2.74 8.60
N SER A 387 -22.06 2.34 8.08
CA SER A 387 -23.21 3.23 7.97
C SER A 387 -23.93 3.40 9.31
N ASP A 388 -24.47 4.59 9.54
CA ASP A 388 -25.36 4.89 10.65
C ASP A 388 -24.75 4.57 12.03
N ASP A 389 -25.45 3.74 12.81
CA ASP A 389 -25.12 3.39 14.18
C ASP A 389 -23.84 2.56 14.28
N LEU A 390 -23.33 2.06 13.16
CA LEU A 390 -22.07 1.33 13.11
C LEU A 390 -20.85 2.21 13.40
N ALA A 391 -20.90 3.53 13.15
CA ALA A 391 -19.81 4.45 13.45
C ALA A 391 -20.30 5.87 13.74
N ARG A 392 -20.92 6.08 14.90
CA ARG A 392 -21.28 7.43 15.38
C ARG A 392 -20.07 8.25 15.79
N ALA A 393 -18.96 7.60 16.13
CA ALA A 393 -17.67 8.26 16.18
C ALA A 393 -16.55 7.43 15.54
N VAL A 394 -15.64 8.13 14.87
CA VAL A 394 -14.35 7.59 14.43
C VAL A 394 -13.23 8.29 15.18
N ILE A 395 -12.36 7.51 15.80
CA ILE A 395 -11.21 7.98 16.56
C ILE A 395 -9.94 7.59 15.80
N GLN A 396 -9.26 8.57 15.21
CA GLN A 396 -7.96 8.37 14.58
C GLN A 396 -6.86 8.55 15.64
N VAL A 397 -6.20 7.46 16.02
CA VAL A 397 -5.08 7.47 16.97
C VAL A 397 -3.79 7.63 16.19
N GLY A 398 -3.11 8.76 16.38
CA GLY A 398 -1.82 9.01 15.75
C GLY A 398 -1.88 9.17 14.22
N LEU A 399 -0.69 9.36 13.66
CA LEU A 399 -0.47 9.45 12.22
C LEU A 399 0.22 8.16 11.70
N PRO A 400 -0.39 7.42 10.76
CA PRO A 400 0.15 6.19 10.18
C PRO A 400 1.23 6.50 9.14
N PHE A 401 2.33 7.11 9.58
CA PHE A 401 3.46 7.36 8.70
C PHE A 401 4.13 6.04 8.28
N PRO A 402 4.40 5.85 6.97
CA PRO A 402 5.18 4.72 6.48
C PRO A 402 6.57 4.66 7.11
N ASP A 403 7.17 3.47 7.15
CA ASP A 403 8.51 3.30 7.73
C ASP A 403 9.61 3.86 6.79
N LEU A 404 10.33 4.88 7.27
CA LEU A 404 11.47 5.48 6.56
C LEU A 404 12.69 4.56 6.49
N HIS A 405 12.74 3.47 7.26
CA HIS A 405 13.80 2.47 7.13
C HIS A 405 13.60 1.56 5.90
N SER A 406 12.39 1.54 5.32
CA SER A 406 12.12 0.83 4.08
C SER A 406 12.98 1.36 2.94
N VAL A 407 13.83 0.49 2.38
CA VAL A 407 14.74 0.82 1.29
C VAL A 407 13.96 1.25 0.05
N GLU A 408 12.84 0.59 -0.25
CA GLU A 408 11.94 0.94 -1.35
C GLU A 408 11.40 2.36 -1.20
N LEU A 409 10.92 2.72 0.00
CA LEU A 409 10.39 4.05 0.24
C LEU A 409 11.48 5.12 0.13
N ARG A 410 12.65 4.91 0.74
CA ARG A 410 13.77 5.86 0.65
C ARG A 410 14.18 6.11 -0.79
N GLU A 411 14.27 5.06 -1.58
CA GLU A 411 14.64 5.18 -2.99
C GLU A 411 13.56 5.92 -3.81
N LYS A 412 12.28 5.66 -3.52
CA LYS A 412 11.16 6.40 -4.12
C LYS A 412 11.18 7.88 -3.76
N LEU A 413 11.42 8.22 -2.50
CA LEU A 413 11.55 9.60 -2.04
C LEU A 413 12.73 10.29 -2.74
N ARG A 414 13.88 9.62 -2.80
CA ARG A 414 15.08 10.12 -3.50
C ARG A 414 14.81 10.41 -4.97
N TYR A 415 14.11 9.51 -5.66
CA TYR A 415 13.72 9.70 -7.05
C TYR A 415 12.84 10.94 -7.25
N LEU A 416 11.85 11.15 -6.38
CA LEU A 416 10.94 12.29 -6.49
C LEU A 416 11.70 13.61 -6.42
N ASP A 417 12.60 13.77 -5.44
CA ASP A 417 13.38 15.00 -5.32
C ASP A 417 14.28 15.23 -6.56
N LEU A 418 14.99 14.19 -7.03
CA LEU A 418 15.87 14.30 -8.21
C LEU A 418 15.09 14.68 -9.48
N SER A 419 13.91 14.06 -9.69
CA SER A 419 13.07 14.33 -10.86
C SER A 419 12.51 15.76 -10.89
N SER A 420 12.51 16.44 -9.74
CA SER A 420 12.05 17.82 -9.57
C SER A 420 13.13 18.85 -9.88
N GLU A 421 14.37 18.56 -9.48
CA GLU A 421 15.53 19.40 -9.70
C GLU A 421 15.90 19.48 -11.19
N GLU A 422 15.79 18.35 -11.91
CA GLU A 422 16.03 18.29 -13.35
C GLU A 422 15.05 19.17 -14.15
N LYS A 423 13.82 19.35 -13.67
CA LYS A 423 12.78 20.16 -14.33
C LYS A 423 12.88 21.65 -14.00
N THR A 424 13.49 22.00 -12.87
CA THR A 424 13.57 23.40 -12.40
C THR A 424 14.88 24.10 -12.78
N GLY A 425 15.77 23.42 -13.52
CA GLY A 425 17.05 24.00 -13.96
C GLY A 425 18.02 24.31 -12.81
N GLY A 426 17.73 23.80 -11.61
CA GLY A 426 18.60 23.96 -10.45
C GLY A 426 19.92 23.24 -10.68
N ALA A 427 21.03 23.91 -10.36
CA ALA A 427 22.37 23.32 -10.46
C ALA A 427 22.39 21.96 -9.76
N LYS A 428 22.88 20.93 -10.44
CA LYS A 428 23.11 19.57 -9.92
C LYS A 428 23.99 19.65 -8.67
N LYS A 429 23.40 19.86 -7.49
CA LYS A 429 24.00 19.37 -6.26
C LYS A 429 23.79 17.87 -6.30
N ALA A 430 24.68 17.18 -7.01
CA ALA A 430 24.86 15.76 -6.82
C ALA A 430 25.00 15.57 -5.31
N ILE A 431 23.97 15.01 -4.68
CA ILE A 431 24.06 14.51 -3.32
C ILE A 431 25.03 13.34 -3.45
N LYS A 432 26.32 13.66 -3.31
CA LYS A 432 27.47 12.76 -3.35
C LYS A 432 27.63 12.01 -2.03
N ASP A 433 26.56 11.95 -1.25
CA ASP A 433 26.53 11.26 0.01
C ASP A 433 25.90 9.88 -0.21
N GLN A 434 26.78 8.89 -0.39
CA GLN A 434 26.54 7.50 -0.01
C GLN A 434 26.48 7.36 1.54
N SER A 435 26.12 8.42 2.26
CA SER A 435 25.97 8.43 3.71
C SER A 435 24.54 8.00 4.06
N SER A 436 24.40 7.26 5.15
CA SER A 436 23.19 6.59 5.64
C SER A 436 22.02 7.52 6.02
N HIS A 437 22.11 8.83 5.76
CA HIS A 437 21.09 9.82 6.12
C HIS A 437 20.64 10.67 4.92
N TYR A 438 19.82 10.07 4.06
CA TYR A 438 19.04 10.81 3.07
C TYR A 438 18.13 11.84 3.76
N ARG A 439 18.34 13.12 3.45
CA ARG A 439 17.47 14.23 3.89
C ARG A 439 16.40 14.49 2.84
N MET A 440 15.14 14.28 3.20
CA MET A 440 13.99 14.52 2.31
C MET A 440 13.94 15.99 1.88
N GLY A 441 13.82 16.21 0.57
CA GLY A 441 13.49 17.48 -0.04
C GLY A 441 11.99 17.79 0.05
N PRO A 442 11.56 18.94 -0.51
CA PRO A 442 10.17 19.39 -0.40
C PRO A 442 9.17 18.44 -1.06
N GLN A 443 9.49 17.86 -2.23
CA GLN A 443 8.57 16.98 -2.94
C GLN A 443 8.47 15.61 -2.28
N ALA A 444 9.61 15.05 -1.85
CA ALA A 444 9.63 13.84 -1.01
C ALA A 444 8.83 14.03 0.28
N THR A 445 9.02 15.16 0.98
CA THR A 445 8.25 15.47 2.20
C THR A 445 6.76 15.55 1.91
N ALA A 446 6.37 16.23 0.84
CA ALA A 446 4.97 16.34 0.45
C ALA A 446 4.36 14.98 0.12
N TYR A 447 5.08 14.13 -0.63
CA TYR A 447 4.62 12.77 -0.96
C TYR A 447 4.48 11.92 0.30
N TYR A 448 5.45 11.94 1.21
CA TYR A 448 5.44 11.19 2.46
C TYR A 448 4.28 11.59 3.38
N GLU A 449 4.02 12.89 3.53
CA GLU A 449 2.86 13.40 4.27
C GLU A 449 1.53 13.02 3.60
N ASN A 450 1.46 13.03 2.27
CA ASN A 450 0.27 12.62 1.54
C ASN A 450 0.00 11.11 1.63
N LEU A 451 1.02 10.25 1.69
CA LEU A 451 0.83 8.81 1.96
C LEU A 451 0.12 8.60 3.30
N CYS A 452 0.61 9.27 4.35
CA CYS A 452 0.02 9.20 5.68
C CYS A 452 -1.43 9.71 5.69
N MET A 453 -1.66 10.91 5.12
CA MET A 453 -2.98 11.54 5.13
C MET A 453 -3.99 10.83 4.23
N ARG A 454 -3.56 10.17 3.15
CA ARG A 454 -4.44 9.34 2.33
C ARG A 454 -5.05 8.22 3.16
N SER A 455 -4.24 7.49 3.93
CA SER A 455 -4.73 6.41 4.78
C SER A 455 -5.65 6.92 5.89
N VAL A 456 -5.33 8.07 6.50
CA VAL A 456 -6.23 8.73 7.47
C VAL A 456 -7.57 9.11 6.83
N ASN A 457 -7.53 9.74 5.65
CA ASN A 457 -8.72 10.21 4.95
C ASN A 457 -9.63 9.05 4.51
N GLN A 458 -9.04 7.91 4.13
CA GLN A 458 -9.78 6.68 3.86
C GLN A 458 -10.51 6.20 5.13
N SER A 459 -9.81 6.11 6.26
CA SER A 459 -10.40 5.62 7.52
C SER A 459 -11.52 6.52 8.05
N ILE A 460 -11.34 7.84 8.04
CA ILE A 460 -12.38 8.77 8.53
C ILE A 460 -13.55 8.91 7.56
N GLY A 461 -13.33 8.71 6.25
CA GLY A 461 -14.38 8.74 5.23
C GLY A 461 -15.36 7.57 5.31
N MET A 462 -15.10 6.56 6.14
CA MET A 462 -15.98 5.40 6.27
C MET A 462 -17.24 5.66 7.11
N ALA A 463 -17.24 6.73 7.91
CA ALA A 463 -18.24 7.01 8.93
C ALA A 463 -19.54 7.65 8.41
N ILE A 464 -19.52 8.18 7.19
CA ILE A 464 -20.60 9.01 6.66
C ILE A 464 -20.94 8.55 5.26
N ARG A 465 -22.21 8.22 5.00
CA ARG A 465 -22.62 7.62 3.72
C ARG A 465 -23.73 8.32 2.97
N HIS A 466 -24.68 8.91 3.66
CA HIS A 466 -25.80 9.59 3.03
C HIS A 466 -26.02 10.97 3.65
N ARG A 467 -26.81 11.79 2.95
CA ARG A 467 -27.09 13.19 3.33
C ARG A 467 -27.68 13.36 4.74
N GLU A 468 -28.38 12.34 5.23
CA GLU A 468 -29.03 12.32 6.56
C GLU A 468 -28.13 11.72 7.67
N ASP A 469 -26.91 11.30 7.35
CA ASP A 469 -26.01 10.65 8.29
C ASP A 469 -25.23 11.68 9.13
N TYR A 470 -24.75 11.27 10.29
CA TYR A 470 -23.96 12.11 11.19
C TYR A 470 -22.93 11.31 11.96
N ALA A 471 -21.76 11.91 12.16
CA ALA A 471 -20.65 11.29 12.89
C ALA A 471 -19.75 12.34 13.56
N CYS A 472 -19.08 11.91 14.62
CA CYS A 472 -18.00 12.67 15.25
C CYS A 472 -16.64 12.07 14.88
N ILE A 473 -15.73 12.89 14.35
CA ILE A 473 -14.37 12.50 14.00
C ILE A 473 -13.40 13.12 15.00
N LEU A 474 -12.68 12.27 15.74
CA LEU A 474 -11.72 12.66 16.75
C LEU A 474 -10.30 12.31 16.28
N LEU A 475 -9.47 13.32 16.06
CA LEU A 475 -8.09 13.19 15.61
C LEU A 475 -7.15 13.35 16.81
N LEU A 476 -6.61 12.24 17.32
CA LEU A 476 -5.76 12.23 18.52
C LEU A 476 -4.30 12.17 18.10
N ASP A 477 -3.68 13.34 17.93
CA ASP A 477 -2.23 13.54 17.82
C ASP A 477 -1.96 15.05 17.76
N ALA A 478 -0.98 15.55 18.51
CA ALA A 478 -0.60 16.98 18.46
C ALA A 478 -0.20 17.45 17.05
N ARG A 479 0.28 16.54 16.18
CA ARG A 479 0.67 16.87 14.81
C ARG A 479 -0.50 17.24 13.90
N PHE A 480 -1.75 16.87 14.24
CA PHE A 480 -2.93 17.33 13.50
C PHE A 480 -3.14 18.85 13.60
N SER A 481 -2.55 19.51 14.60
CA SER A 481 -2.59 20.97 14.75
C SER A 481 -1.59 21.69 13.85
N VAL A 482 -0.68 20.96 13.19
CA VAL A 482 0.31 21.56 12.28
C VAL A 482 -0.36 21.85 10.93
N PRO A 483 -0.30 23.09 10.40
CA PRO A 483 -0.98 23.48 9.16
C PRO A 483 -0.73 22.57 7.98
N ARG A 484 0.51 22.09 7.81
CA ARG A 484 0.86 21.15 6.73
C ARG A 484 0.02 19.86 6.78
N ILE A 485 -0.25 19.32 7.96
CA ILE A 485 -1.02 18.08 8.11
C ILE A 485 -2.51 18.37 8.01
N SER A 486 -3.00 19.41 8.70
CA SER A 486 -4.44 19.74 8.72
C SER A 486 -4.97 20.17 7.35
N GLN A 487 -4.17 20.87 6.54
CA GLN A 487 -4.56 21.28 5.17
C GLN A 487 -4.70 20.09 4.19
N ARG A 488 -4.24 18.89 4.56
CA ARG A 488 -4.40 17.66 3.77
C ARG A 488 -5.64 16.84 4.14
N LEU A 489 -6.41 17.29 5.12
CA LEU A 489 -7.75 16.76 5.36
C LEU A 489 -8.66 17.17 4.19
N PRO A 490 -9.71 16.39 3.87
CA PRO A 490 -10.68 16.75 2.86
C PRO A 490 -11.27 18.13 3.14
N SER A 491 -11.59 18.90 2.10
CA SER A 491 -12.11 20.28 2.23
C SER A 491 -13.34 20.35 3.15
N TRP A 492 -14.24 19.38 3.04
CA TRP A 492 -15.46 19.30 3.87
C TRP A 492 -15.20 19.00 5.36
N LEU A 493 -14.03 18.44 5.70
CA LEU A 493 -13.59 18.22 7.08
C LEU A 493 -12.71 19.35 7.59
N SER A 494 -11.73 19.78 6.80
CA SER A 494 -10.75 20.80 7.19
C SER A 494 -11.41 22.14 7.52
N GLN A 495 -12.44 22.55 6.79
CA GLN A 495 -13.21 23.77 7.09
C GLN A 495 -13.95 23.71 8.44
N ARG A 496 -14.25 22.50 8.92
CA ARG A 496 -15.02 22.24 10.14
C ARG A 496 -14.15 21.75 11.30
N ALA A 497 -12.88 21.46 11.04
CA ALA A 497 -11.94 20.92 12.00
C ALA A 497 -11.64 21.98 13.07
N GLN A 498 -11.96 21.67 14.32
CA GLN A 498 -11.68 22.55 15.44
C GLN A 498 -10.57 21.94 16.29
N GLN A 499 -9.60 22.78 16.65
CA GLN A 499 -8.60 22.38 17.63
C GLN A 499 -9.19 22.49 19.04
N ALA A 500 -8.98 21.45 19.85
CA ALA A 500 -9.27 21.46 21.27
C ALA A 500 -7.95 21.45 22.05
N ASP A 501 -7.61 22.60 22.64
CA ASP A 501 -6.35 22.76 23.37
C ASP A 501 -6.33 22.00 24.71
N ARG A 502 -7.52 21.71 25.26
CA ARG A 502 -7.68 20.94 26.49
C ARG A 502 -8.67 19.81 26.30
N PHE A 503 -8.39 18.65 26.90
CA PHE A 503 -9.25 17.47 26.84
C PHE A 503 -10.70 17.76 27.28
N GLY A 504 -10.90 18.52 28.36
CA GLY A 504 -12.24 18.88 28.84
C GLY A 504 -13.08 19.68 27.83
N GLN A 505 -12.44 20.51 26.99
CA GLN A 505 -13.15 21.24 25.93
C GLN A 505 -13.67 20.27 24.85
N ALA A 506 -12.86 19.28 24.47
CA ALA A 506 -13.28 18.25 23.51
C ALA A 506 -14.47 17.44 24.04
N VAL A 507 -14.41 16.99 25.29
CA VAL A 507 -15.54 16.30 25.96
C VAL A 507 -16.81 17.15 25.93
N GLY A 508 -16.70 18.44 26.27
CA GLY A 508 -17.84 19.36 26.22
C GLY A 508 -18.47 19.49 24.83
N LYS A 509 -17.65 19.67 23.78
CA LYS A 509 -18.10 19.77 22.39
C LYS A 509 -18.75 18.47 21.90
N VAL A 510 -18.16 17.31 22.20
CA VAL A 510 -18.72 16.00 21.87
C VAL A 510 -20.08 15.80 22.55
N ALA A 511 -20.18 16.12 23.84
CA ALA A 511 -21.43 16.01 24.59
C ALA A 511 -22.53 16.92 24.01
N GLN A 512 -22.18 18.15 23.64
CA GLN A 512 -23.10 19.10 23.01
C GLN A 512 -23.60 18.60 21.65
N PHE A 513 -22.71 18.07 20.81
CA PHE A 513 -23.05 17.55 19.49
C PHE A 513 -24.06 16.39 19.57
N PHE A 514 -23.81 15.39 20.40
CA PHE A 514 -24.74 14.25 20.52
C PHE A 514 -26.04 14.62 21.23
N ARG A 515 -26.04 15.62 22.13
CA ARG A 515 -27.27 16.16 22.72
C ARG A 515 -28.15 16.83 21.67
N LEU A 516 -27.57 17.68 20.83
CA LEU A 516 -28.27 18.35 19.73
C LEU A 516 -28.84 17.33 18.73
N ARG A 517 -28.05 16.30 18.39
CA ARG A 517 -28.49 15.22 17.49
C ARG A 517 -29.67 14.44 18.05
N ARG A 518 -29.65 14.13 19.36
CA ARG A 518 -30.77 13.48 20.02
C ARG A 518 -32.03 14.33 19.98
N SER A 519 -31.94 15.63 20.29
CA SER A 519 -33.11 16.52 20.24
C SER A 519 -33.68 16.66 18.82
N LEU A 520 -32.83 16.68 17.79
CA LEU A 520 -33.28 16.73 16.40
C LEU A 520 -33.99 15.44 15.97
N GLN A 521 -33.48 14.27 16.39
CA GLN A 521 -34.11 12.98 16.13
C GLN A 521 -35.47 12.83 16.84
N GLU A 522 -35.59 13.33 18.07
CA GLU A 522 -36.84 13.35 18.84
C GLU A 522 -37.90 14.26 18.21
N ASN A 523 -37.50 15.39 17.61
CA ASN A 523 -38.42 16.32 16.94
C ASN A 523 -38.85 15.87 15.53
N THR A 524 -38.17 14.88 14.94
CA THR A 524 -38.46 14.38 13.59
C THR A 524 -39.29 13.08 13.61
N ARG A 525 -39.43 12.45 14.78
CA ARG A 525 -40.34 11.32 15.05
C ARG A 525 -41.67 11.82 15.56
#